data_AF-A6P1N3-F1
#
_entry.id   AF-A6P1N3-F1
#
_cell.length_a   1.000
_cell.length_b   1.000
_cell.length_c   1.000
_cell.angle_alpha   90.00
_cell.angle_beta   90.00
_cell.angle_gamma   90.00
#
_symmetry.space_group_name_H-M   'P 1'
#
loop_
_entity.id
_entity.type
_entity.pdbx_description
1 polymer ?
#
loop_
_entity_poly.entity_id
_entity_poly.type
_entity_poly.pdbx_seq_one_letter_code
_entity_poly.pdbx_strand_id
1 'polypeptide(L)'
;MYQDIRAQKGRFLLRALLWLIFVAQFAQALIPFIRAGGGLEPLMLLFALAPLLPSAVVLWALHRGNRAALAVFCLIGLEQIAAFSYWILPRYQEAMAPVDSLGSASLVLTVIDLVLRLIVLYQMFSGSTVPMWLECRRDMRRRKDLILELALFGVSILTIVVLIFLTL
;
A
#
# COMPACT_ATOMS: atom_id res chain seq x y z
N MET A 1 9.99 -19.66 -24.23
CA MET A 1 8.53 -19.76 -24.44
C MET A 1 7.76 -20.14 -23.16
N TYR A 2 7.99 -21.30 -22.52
CA TYR A 2 7.23 -21.67 -21.29
C TYR A 2 7.60 -20.81 -20.06
N GLN A 3 8.86 -20.37 -19.97
CA GLN A 3 9.33 -19.45 -18.93
C GLN A 3 8.75 -18.04 -19.09
N ASP A 4 8.61 -17.57 -20.34
CA ASP A 4 8.04 -16.25 -20.65
C ASP A 4 6.56 -16.14 -20.23
N ILE A 5 5.78 -17.20 -20.46
CA ILE A 5 4.36 -17.25 -20.07
C ILE A 5 4.19 -17.22 -18.55
N ARG A 6 5.02 -17.96 -17.81
CA ARG A 6 5.00 -17.94 -16.32
C ARG A 6 5.40 -16.56 -15.80
N ALA A 7 6.45 -15.96 -16.35
CA ALA A 7 6.88 -14.62 -15.96
C ALA A 7 5.80 -13.56 -16.26
N GLN A 8 5.09 -13.66 -17.38
CA GLN A 8 4.00 -12.76 -17.72
C GLN A 8 2.79 -12.90 -16.78
N LYS A 9 2.44 -14.15 -16.40
CA LYS A 9 1.41 -14.41 -15.38
C LYS A 9 1.81 -13.86 -14.02
N GLY A 10 3.06 -14.04 -13.59
CA GLY A 10 3.60 -13.47 -12.35
C GLY A 10 3.54 -11.95 -12.31
N ARG A 11 3.92 -11.28 -13.41
CA ARG A 11 3.80 -9.83 -13.57
C ARG A 11 2.35 -9.36 -13.41
N PHE A 12 1.41 -10.02 -14.08
CA PHE A 12 0.01 -9.62 -14.03
C PHE A 12 -0.58 -9.81 -12.62
N LEU A 13 -0.29 -10.95 -11.99
CA LEU A 13 -0.72 -11.27 -10.63
C LEU A 13 -0.19 -10.24 -9.63
N LEU A 14 1.12 -9.96 -9.64
CA LEU A 14 1.70 -8.98 -8.73
C LEU A 14 1.13 -7.59 -8.99
N ARG A 15 1.00 -7.16 -10.25
CA ARG A 15 0.39 -5.88 -10.59
C ARG A 15 -1.04 -5.79 -10.05
N ALA A 16 -1.86 -6.81 -10.25
CA ALA A 16 -3.24 -6.83 -9.78
C ALA A 16 -3.32 -6.72 -8.24
N LEU A 17 -2.50 -7.49 -7.52
CA LEU A 17 -2.46 -7.44 -6.06
C LEU A 17 -2.03 -6.07 -5.53
N LEU A 18 -0.98 -5.47 -6.12
CA LEU A 18 -0.52 -4.14 -5.71
C LEU A 18 -1.56 -3.05 -6.02
N TRP A 19 -2.30 -3.18 -7.12
CA TRP A 19 -3.43 -2.29 -7.43
C TRP A 19 -4.56 -2.44 -6.43
N LEU A 20 -4.90 -3.65 -6.01
CA LEU A 20 -5.94 -3.89 -4.99
C LEU A 20 -5.54 -3.28 -3.65
N ILE A 21 -4.28 -3.41 -3.24
CA ILE A 21 -3.72 -2.76 -2.04
C ILE A 21 -3.88 -1.24 -2.14
N PHE A 22 -3.49 -0.64 -3.27
CA PHE A 22 -3.61 0.80 -3.48
C PHE A 22 -5.07 1.28 -3.43
N VAL A 23 -5.99 0.55 -4.05
CA VAL A 23 -7.43 0.86 -4.02
C VAL A 23 -8.00 0.74 -2.61
N ALA A 24 -7.61 -0.28 -1.84
CA ALA A 24 -8.04 -0.43 -0.45
C ALA A 24 -7.56 0.74 0.42
N GLN A 25 -6.30 1.14 0.29
CA GLN A 25 -5.73 2.29 1.01
C GLN A 25 -6.39 3.62 0.61
N PHE A 26 -6.71 3.77 -0.67
CA PHE A 26 -7.47 4.93 -1.15
C PHE A 26 -8.88 4.97 -0.57
N ALA A 27 -9.59 3.85 -0.55
CA ALA A 27 -10.89 3.75 0.09
C ALA A 27 -10.82 4.10 1.59
N GLN A 28 -9.77 3.68 2.30
CA GLN A 28 -9.55 4.06 3.70
C GLN A 28 -9.31 5.57 3.86
N ALA A 29 -8.46 6.16 3.01
CA ALA A 29 -8.16 7.59 3.06
C ALA A 29 -9.39 8.48 2.80
N LEU A 30 -10.42 7.95 2.13
CA LEU A 30 -11.69 8.65 1.89
C LEU A 30 -12.63 8.68 3.10
N ILE A 31 -12.51 7.74 4.04
CA ILE A 31 -13.46 7.59 5.17
C ILE A 31 -13.58 8.87 6.01
N PRO A 32 -12.48 9.57 6.39
CA PRO A 32 -12.59 10.81 7.16
C PRO A 32 -13.35 11.92 6.43
N PHE A 33 -13.20 12.03 5.11
CA PHE A 33 -13.89 13.02 4.28
C PHE A 33 -15.38 12.71 4.18
N ILE A 34 -15.75 11.44 3.97
CA ILE A 34 -17.15 10.99 3.96
C ILE A 34 -17.81 11.28 5.32
N ARG A 35 -17.09 11.03 6.43
CA ARG A 35 -17.58 11.30 7.78
C ARG A 35 -17.76 12.80 8.05
N ALA A 36 -16.94 13.65 7.44
CA ALA A 36 -17.04 15.11 7.57
C ALA A 36 -18.28 15.70 6.87
N GLY A 37 -19.04 14.90 6.11
CA GLY A 37 -20.32 15.31 5.50
C GLY A 37 -20.19 16.32 4.34
N GLY A 38 -18.98 16.77 4.02
CA GLY A 38 -18.69 17.50 2.80
C GLY A 38 -18.67 16.53 1.61
N GLY A 39 -19.33 16.90 0.51
CA GLY A 39 -19.33 16.09 -0.70
C GLY A 39 -17.91 15.74 -1.19
N LEU A 40 -17.78 14.72 -2.04
CA LEU A 40 -16.51 14.32 -2.64
C LEU A 40 -16.05 15.34 -3.69
N GLU A 41 -15.61 16.50 -3.23
CA GLU A 41 -15.04 17.53 -4.09
C GLU A 41 -13.67 17.11 -4.63
N PRO A 42 -13.26 17.60 -5.82
CA PRO A 42 -11.97 17.25 -6.43
C PRO A 42 -10.76 17.54 -5.53
N LEU A 43 -10.83 18.60 -4.72
CA LEU A 43 -9.80 18.93 -3.73
C LEU A 43 -9.70 17.88 -2.62
N MET A 44 -10.82 17.33 -2.15
CA MET A 44 -10.80 16.26 -1.14
C MET A 44 -10.19 14.96 -1.70
N LEU A 45 -10.42 14.66 -2.98
CA LEU A 45 -9.76 13.53 -3.63
C LEU A 45 -8.23 13.72 -3.70
N LEU A 46 -7.76 14.95 -3.96
CA LEU A 46 -6.33 15.28 -3.93
C LEU A 46 -5.74 15.13 -2.53
N PHE A 47 -6.44 15.61 -1.50
CA PHE A 47 -6.01 15.44 -0.11
C PHE A 47 -6.04 13.98 0.34
N ALA A 48 -6.96 13.16 -0.17
CA ALA A 48 -6.97 11.72 0.08
C ALA A 48 -5.83 10.98 -0.66
N LEU A 49 -5.42 11.44 -1.85
CA LEU A 49 -4.34 10.85 -2.64
C LEU A 49 -2.94 11.23 -2.14
N ALA A 50 -2.77 12.44 -1.63
CA ALA A 50 -1.49 12.96 -1.15
C ALA A 50 -0.75 12.03 -0.16
N PRO A 51 -1.38 11.54 0.94
CA PRO A 51 -0.73 10.65 1.89
C PRO A 51 -0.44 9.26 1.30
N LEU A 52 -1.04 8.90 0.16
CA LEU A 52 -0.83 7.62 -0.50
C LEU A 52 0.36 7.62 -1.46
N LEU A 53 0.95 8.78 -1.76
CA LEU A 53 2.10 8.91 -2.66
C LEU A 53 3.29 8.03 -2.23
N PRO A 54 3.72 8.01 -0.95
CA PRO A 54 4.81 7.14 -0.50
C PRO A 54 4.47 5.67 -0.69
N SER A 55 3.24 5.26 -0.35
CA SER A 55 2.76 3.90 -0.56
C SER A 55 2.78 3.54 -2.05
N ALA A 56 2.32 4.42 -2.93
CA ALA A 56 2.36 4.22 -4.37
C ALA A 56 3.79 4.05 -4.90
N VAL A 57 4.74 4.85 -4.41
CA VAL A 57 6.16 4.72 -4.77
C VAL A 57 6.72 3.38 -4.29
N VAL A 58 6.40 2.96 -3.06
CA VAL A 58 6.84 1.66 -2.51
C VAL A 58 6.25 0.51 -3.32
N LEU A 59 4.96 0.51 -3.63
CA LEU A 59 4.31 -0.51 -4.45
C LEU A 59 4.89 -0.56 -5.86
N TRP A 60 5.17 0.60 -6.46
CA TRP A 60 5.80 0.69 -7.77
C TRP A 60 7.24 0.18 -7.77
N ALA A 61 8.05 0.55 -6.78
CA ALA A 61 9.41 0.06 -6.61
C ALA A 61 9.45 -1.45 -6.30
N LEU A 62 8.46 -1.95 -5.56
CA LEU A 62 8.26 -3.38 -5.28
C LEU A 62 7.92 -4.15 -6.57
N HIS A 63 7.00 -3.63 -7.40
CA HIS A 63 6.75 -4.16 -8.73
C HIS A 63 8.02 -4.11 -9.60
N ARG A 64 8.91 -3.14 -9.42
CA ARG A 64 10.20 -3.12 -10.13
C ARG A 64 11.25 -4.07 -9.55
N GLY A 65 10.93 -4.82 -8.50
CA GLY A 65 11.82 -5.79 -7.85
C GLY A 65 12.85 -5.20 -6.88
N ASN A 66 12.63 -3.98 -6.39
CA ASN A 66 13.50 -3.36 -5.39
C ASN A 66 13.43 -4.12 -4.05
N ARG A 67 14.58 -4.51 -3.49
CA ARG A 67 14.67 -5.14 -2.17
C ARG A 67 14.41 -4.17 -1.02
N ALA A 68 14.80 -2.90 -1.16
CA ALA A 68 14.51 -1.87 -0.16
C ALA A 68 13.00 -1.63 -0.07
N ALA A 69 12.29 -1.61 -1.20
CA ALA A 69 10.84 -1.49 -1.23
C ALA A 69 10.14 -2.68 -0.56
N LEU A 70 10.70 -3.90 -0.66
CA LEU A 70 10.21 -5.05 0.08
C LEU A 70 10.35 -4.87 1.59
N ALA A 71 11.51 -4.39 2.06
CA ALA A 71 11.73 -4.10 3.48
C ALA A 71 10.72 -3.05 4.00
N VAL A 72 10.54 -1.95 3.26
CA VAL A 72 9.56 -0.91 3.60
C VAL A 72 8.13 -1.46 3.56
N PHE A 73 7.79 -2.27 2.56
CA PHE A 73 6.48 -2.92 2.47
C PHE A 73 6.18 -3.81 3.70
N CYS A 74 7.18 -4.58 4.16
CA CYS A 74 7.08 -5.37 5.40
C CYS A 74 6.93 -4.49 6.64
N LEU A 75 7.71 -3.41 6.75
CA LEU A 75 7.63 -2.47 7.89
C LEU A 75 6.24 -1.84 8.00
N ILE A 76 5.67 -1.38 6.89
CA ILE A 76 4.30 -0.83 6.87
C ILE A 76 3.28 -1.91 7.27
N GLY A 77 3.47 -3.17 6.85
CA GLY A 77 2.62 -4.28 7.28
C GLY A 77 2.69 -4.51 8.79
N LEU A 78 3.88 -4.48 9.39
CA LEU A 78 4.06 -4.62 10.83
C LEU A 78 3.44 -3.46 11.61
N GLU A 79 3.61 -2.22 11.12
CA GLU A 79 2.98 -1.04 11.69
C GLU A 79 1.44 -1.17 11.68
N GLN A 80 0.85 -1.65 10.59
CA GLN A 80 -0.59 -1.91 10.52
C GLN A 80 -1.05 -3.00 11.49
N ILE A 81 -0.28 -4.07 11.67
CA ILE A 81 -0.59 -5.12 12.67
C ILE A 81 -0.56 -4.52 14.08
N ALA A 82 0.45 -3.70 14.38
CA ALA A 82 0.56 -3.03 15.67
C ALA A 82 -0.61 -2.05 15.87
N ALA A 83 -0.93 -1.22 14.88
CA ALA A 83 -2.08 -0.31 14.95
C ALA A 83 -3.40 -1.06 15.13
N PHE A 84 -3.57 -2.21 14.47
CA PHE A 84 -4.74 -3.07 14.62
C PHE A 84 -4.84 -3.68 16.02
N SER A 85 -3.73 -4.15 16.59
CA SER A 85 -3.72 -4.71 17.95
C SER A 85 -4.02 -3.65 19.01
N TYR A 86 -3.46 -2.44 18.88
CA TYR A 86 -3.78 -1.29 19.73
C TYR A 86 -5.23 -0.84 19.64
N TRP A 87 -5.92 -1.13 18.53
CA TRP A 87 -7.32 -0.76 18.36
C TRP A 87 -8.29 -1.82 18.93
N ILE A 88 -7.89 -3.09 18.89
CA ILE A 88 -8.66 -4.22 19.44
C ILE A 88 -8.57 -4.26 20.97
N LEU A 89 -7.38 -4.03 21.55
CA LEU A 89 -7.14 -4.21 22.98
C LEU A 89 -8.07 -3.34 23.87
N PRO A 90 -8.24 -2.02 23.60
CA PRO A 90 -9.12 -1.16 24.38
C PRO A 90 -10.59 -1.52 24.18
N ARG A 91 -11.00 -1.94 22.98
CA ARG A 91 -12.40 -2.33 22.69
C ARG A 91 -12.80 -3.68 23.28
N TYR A 92 -11.85 -4.58 23.49
CA TYR A 92 -12.09 -5.79 24.28
C TYR A 92 -12.25 -5.48 25.78
N GLN A 93 -11.60 -4.42 26.26
CA GLN A 93 -11.70 -3.96 27.65
C GLN A 93 -12.96 -3.10 27.87
N GLU A 94 -13.37 -2.33 26.86
CA GLU A 94 -14.57 -1.49 26.85
C GLU A 94 -15.67 -2.14 26.00
N ALA A 95 -16.35 -3.14 26.55
CA ALA A 95 -17.40 -3.90 25.86
C ALA A 95 -18.68 -3.09 25.47
N MET A 96 -18.66 -1.74 25.49
CA MET A 96 -19.84 -0.89 25.29
C MET A 96 -19.56 0.46 24.61
N ALA A 97 -18.97 0.48 23.41
CA ALA A 97 -19.05 1.67 22.54
C ALA A 97 -19.80 1.33 21.25
N PRO A 98 -20.86 2.08 20.87
CA PRO A 98 -21.56 1.86 19.61
C PRO A 98 -20.58 2.04 18.44
N VAL A 99 -20.48 1.02 17.58
CA VAL A 99 -19.61 1.07 16.41
C VAL A 99 -20.36 1.79 15.29
N ASP A 100 -19.95 3.01 14.98
CA ASP A 100 -20.40 3.70 13.76
C ASP A 100 -20.13 2.79 12.54
N SER A 101 -21.07 2.74 11.60
CA SER A 101 -20.95 1.95 10.35
C SER A 101 -19.69 2.29 9.53
N LEU A 102 -19.21 3.52 9.62
CA LEU A 102 -17.95 3.96 9.00
C LEU A 102 -16.71 3.44 9.74
N GLY A 103 -16.81 3.25 11.06
CA GLY A 103 -15.76 2.64 11.87
C GLY A 103 -15.55 1.17 11.53
N SER A 104 -16.63 0.40 11.38
CA SER A 104 -16.56 -1.00 10.95
C SER A 104 -16.06 -1.16 9.52
N ALA A 105 -16.44 -0.27 8.60
CA ALA A 105 -15.92 -0.25 7.23
C ALA A 105 -14.39 -0.02 7.19
N SER A 106 -13.86 0.90 8.02
CA SER A 106 -12.41 1.13 8.10
C SER A 106 -11.65 -0.11 8.55
N LEU A 107 -12.18 -0.85 9.54
CA LEU A 107 -11.57 -2.09 10.02
C LEU A 107 -11.54 -3.18 8.97
N VAL A 108 -12.66 -3.38 8.27
CA VAL A 108 -12.76 -4.38 7.21
C VAL A 108 -11.73 -4.07 6.14
N LEU A 109 -11.58 -2.81 5.73
CA LEU A 109 -10.56 -2.41 4.78
C LEU A 109 -9.13 -2.61 5.33
N THR A 110 -8.89 -2.40 6.62
CA THR A 110 -7.57 -2.66 7.24
C THR A 110 -7.23 -4.14 7.24
N VAL A 111 -8.21 -4.99 7.54
CA VAL A 111 -8.05 -6.45 7.48
C VAL A 111 -7.82 -6.90 6.03
N ILE A 112 -8.57 -6.35 5.07
CA ILE A 112 -8.38 -6.63 3.64
C ILE A 112 -6.97 -6.22 3.19
N ASP A 113 -6.50 -5.02 3.54
CA ASP A 113 -5.14 -4.56 3.19
C ASP A 113 -4.07 -5.50 3.79
N LEU A 114 -4.25 -5.90 5.05
CA LEU A 114 -3.36 -6.85 5.73
C LEU A 114 -3.30 -8.20 5.00
N VAL A 115 -4.46 -8.77 4.68
CA VAL A 115 -4.57 -10.05 3.98
C VAL A 115 -3.94 -9.95 2.60
N LEU A 116 -4.19 -8.87 1.85
CA LEU A 116 -3.57 -8.65 0.54
C LEU A 116 -2.04 -8.55 0.64
N ARG A 117 -1.51 -7.85 1.65
CA ARG A 117 -0.07 -7.78 1.91
C ARG A 117 0.53 -9.15 2.21
N LEU A 118 -0.14 -9.95 3.05
CA LEU A 118 0.28 -11.32 3.32
C LEU A 118 0.24 -12.20 2.07
N ILE A 119 -0.78 -12.06 1.21
CA ILE A 119 -0.85 -12.75 -0.07
C ILE A 119 0.31 -12.33 -0.98
N VAL A 120 0.65 -11.03 -1.06
CA VAL A 120 1.81 -10.56 -1.83
C VAL A 120 3.10 -11.19 -1.32
N LEU A 121 3.33 -11.18 0.00
CA LEU A 121 4.52 -11.80 0.60
C LEU A 121 4.55 -13.31 0.32
N TYR A 122 3.43 -13.99 0.53
CA TYR A 122 3.30 -15.42 0.22
C TYR A 122 3.61 -15.69 -1.26
N GLN A 123 3.08 -14.90 -2.19
CA GLN A 123 3.38 -15.07 -3.62
C GLN A 123 4.85 -14.77 -3.95
N MET A 124 5.48 -13.83 -3.24
CA MET A 124 6.90 -13.50 -3.42
C MET A 124 7.87 -14.54 -2.87
N PHE A 125 7.45 -15.33 -1.86
CA PHE A 125 8.31 -16.33 -1.21
C PHE A 125 7.93 -17.78 -1.50
N SER A 126 6.69 -18.07 -1.90
CA SER A 126 6.33 -19.37 -2.45
C SER A 126 7.00 -19.53 -3.83
N GLY A 127 7.30 -20.77 -4.24
CA GLY A 127 7.85 -21.09 -5.58
C GLY A 127 6.88 -20.83 -6.74
N SER A 128 6.09 -19.77 -6.66
CA SER A 128 5.07 -19.34 -7.59
C SER A 128 5.68 -18.72 -8.87
N THR A 129 4.82 -18.12 -9.70
CA THR A 129 5.22 -17.41 -10.92
C THR A 129 5.81 -16.02 -10.68
N VAL A 130 5.63 -15.43 -9.49
CA VAL A 130 6.07 -14.06 -9.15
C VAL A 130 7.59 -13.96 -8.89
N PRO A 131 8.24 -14.85 -8.12
CA PRO A 131 9.68 -14.80 -7.88
C PRO A 131 10.47 -14.91 -9.18
N MET A 132 10.05 -15.81 -10.07
CA MET A 132 10.67 -16.02 -11.38
C MET A 132 10.67 -14.74 -12.23
N TRP A 133 9.56 -13.99 -12.21
CA TRP A 133 9.49 -12.70 -12.89
C TRP A 133 10.37 -11.64 -12.21
N LEU A 134 10.38 -11.60 -10.88
CA LEU A 134 11.20 -10.65 -10.11
C LEU A 134 12.70 -10.88 -10.33
N GLU A 135 13.14 -12.13 -10.43
CA GLU A 135 14.52 -12.51 -10.76
C GLU A 135 14.90 -12.03 -12.16
N CYS A 136 14.15 -12.40 -13.19
CA CYS A 136 14.39 -11.92 -14.56
C CYS A 136 14.38 -10.39 -14.65
N ARG A 137 13.55 -9.71 -13.83
CA ARG A 137 13.47 -8.25 -13.82
C ARG A 137 14.63 -7.60 -13.07
N ARG A 138 15.16 -8.25 -12.02
CA ARG A 138 16.32 -7.79 -11.25
C ARG A 138 17.59 -7.80 -12.10
N ASP A 139 17.77 -8.81 -12.93
CA ASP A 139 18.92 -8.87 -13.85
C ASP A 139 18.89 -7.76 -14.91
N MET A 140 17.68 -7.35 -15.30
CA MET A 140 17.44 -6.28 -16.27
C MET A 140 17.48 -4.86 -15.66
N ARG A 141 17.70 -4.75 -14.34
CA ARG A 141 17.59 -3.48 -13.61
C ARG A 141 18.84 -2.62 -13.86
N ARG A 142 18.67 -1.49 -14.55
CA ARG A 142 19.76 -0.52 -14.79
C ARG A 142 19.87 0.45 -13.61
N ARG A 143 21.08 0.94 -13.32
CA ARG A 143 21.36 1.96 -12.28
C ARG A 143 20.46 3.21 -12.37
N LYS A 144 19.95 3.55 -13.55
CA LYS A 144 19.03 4.69 -13.77
C LYS A 144 17.66 4.52 -13.09
N ASP A 145 17.16 3.29 -12.95
CA ASP A 145 15.87 3.02 -12.29
C ASP A 145 15.96 3.27 -10.78
N LEU A 146 17.13 3.05 -10.16
CA LEU A 146 17.38 3.33 -8.73
C LEU A 146 17.35 4.82 -8.43
N ILE A 147 17.95 5.65 -9.29
CA ILE A 147 17.96 7.11 -9.12
C ILE A 147 16.54 7.66 -9.25
N LEU A 148 15.77 7.15 -10.22
CA LEU A 148 14.37 7.55 -10.40
C LEU A 148 13.51 7.14 -9.19
N GLU A 149 13.70 5.94 -8.66
CA GLU A 149 13.02 5.47 -7.44
C GLU A 149 13.35 6.35 -6.23
N LEU A 150 14.62 6.67 -6.02
CA LEU A 150 15.05 7.51 -4.90
C LEU A 150 14.53 8.95 -5.04
N ALA A 151 14.56 9.50 -6.25
CA ALA A 151 14.04 10.83 -6.55
C ALA A 151 12.53 10.91 -6.36
N LEU A 152 11.76 9.93 -6.88
CA LEU A 152 10.32 9.89 -6.69
C LEU A 152 9.94 9.72 -5.22
N PHE A 153 10.69 8.91 -4.47
CA PHE A 153 10.47 8.75 -3.04
C PHE A 153 10.78 10.06 -2.29
N GLY A 154 11.92 10.70 -2.57
CA GLY A 154 12.27 11.99 -1.98
C GLY A 154 11.26 13.09 -2.30
N VAL A 155 10.80 13.17 -3.54
CA VAL A 155 9.73 14.11 -3.96
C VAL A 155 8.42 13.79 -3.25
N SER A 156 8.04 12.51 -3.09
CA SER A 156 6.81 12.15 -2.37
C SER A 156 6.83 12.60 -0.90
N ILE A 157 7.97 12.47 -0.22
CA ILE A 157 8.17 12.96 1.15
C ILE A 157 8.09 14.48 1.18
N LEU A 158 8.79 15.16 0.26
CA LEU A 158 8.78 16.61 0.17
C LEU A 158 7.35 17.14 -0.04
N THR A 159 6.58 16.52 -0.94
CA THR A 159 5.18 16.90 -1.20
C THR A 159 4.31 16.74 0.05
N ILE A 160 4.49 15.68 0.82
CA ILE A 160 3.78 15.50 2.10
C ILE A 160 4.18 16.58 3.11
N VAL A 161 5.47 16.86 3.25
CA VAL A 161 5.97 17.89 4.17
C VAL A 161 5.38 19.26 3.79
N VAL A 162 5.41 19.63 2.51
CA VAL A 162 4.83 20.87 2.01
C VAL A 162 3.32 20.93 2.27
N LEU A 163 2.59 19.83 2.06
CA LEU A 163 1.16 19.78 2.35
C LEU A 163 0.85 19.93 3.84
N ILE A 164 1.62 19.29 4.72
CA ILE A 164 1.48 19.46 6.18
C ILE A 164 1.65 20.94 6.55
N PHE A 165 2.69 21.60 6.03
CA PHE A 165 2.94 23.03 6.27
C PHE A 165 1.88 23.96 5.68
N LEU A 166 1.21 23.58 4.59
CA LEU A 166 0.10 24.35 3.99
C LEU A 166 -1.22 24.21 4.75
N THR A 167 -1.38 23.14 5.53
CA THR A 167 -2.59 22.86 6.31
C THR A 167 -2.50 23.27 7.79
N LEU A 168 -1.32 23.72 8.23
CA LEU A 168 -1.01 24.23 9.59
C LEU A 168 -1.10 25.75 9.62
#